data_AF-A0AAN5CI75-F1
#
_entry.id   AF-A0AAN5CI75-F1
#
_cell.length_a   1.000
_cell.length_b   1.000
_cell.length_c   1.000
_cell.angle_alpha   90.00
_cell.angle_beta   90.00
_cell.angle_gamma   90.00
#
_symmetry.space_group_name_H-M   'P 1'
#
loop_
_entity.id
_entity.type
_entity.pdbx_description
1 polymer ?
#
loop_
_entity_poly.entity_id
_entity_poly.type
_entity_poly.pdbx_seq_one_letter_code
_entity_poly.pdbx_strand_id
1 'polypeptide(L)'
;VNAVTGLALNLLLLYLIRKYSNKELGTYKYLLEIFVLYDSYLVLLHTIVNPKTTPSPSVFAIVSDRDFGFYSFFPFLSSCYAVPFILLNVHLLYRYWTIAALVMLKKLIENDLMSAA
;
A
#
# COMPACT_ATOMS: atom_id res chain seq x y z
N VAL A 1 12.41 11.97 -6.19
CA VAL A 1 10.99 12.25 -5.82
C VAL A 1 10.97 13.45 -4.89
N ASN A 2 10.04 14.40 -5.04
CA ASN A 2 9.98 15.55 -4.13
C ASN A 2 9.41 15.08 -2.78
N ALA A 3 10.29 14.85 -1.79
CA ALA A 3 9.94 14.27 -0.49
C ALA A 3 8.79 15.02 0.21
N VAL A 4 8.75 16.35 0.04
CA VAL A 4 7.70 17.24 0.55
C VAL A 4 6.33 16.83 0.01
N THR A 5 6.23 16.56 -1.29
CA THR A 5 4.97 16.16 -1.93
C THR A 5 4.53 14.78 -1.46
N GLY A 6 5.46 13.83 -1.32
CA GLY A 6 5.15 12.48 -0.82
C GLY A 6 4.61 12.50 0.60
N LEU A 7 5.27 13.25 1.50
CA LEU A 7 4.80 13.39 2.88
C LEU A 7 3.47 14.15 2.97
N ALA A 8 3.30 15.23 2.20
CA ALA A 8 2.07 16.01 2.21
C ALA A 8 0.87 15.18 1.73
N LEU A 9 1.03 14.40 0.66
CA LEU A 9 -0.02 13.52 0.14
C LEU A 9 -0.37 12.39 1.11
N ASN A 10 0.63 11.79 1.77
CA ASN A 10 0.39 10.76 2.78
C ASN A 10 -0.30 11.29 4.02
N LEU A 11 0.07 12.48 4.51
CA LEU A 11 -0.62 13.13 5.62
C LEU A 11 -2.06 13.52 5.25
N LEU A 12 -2.28 14.01 4.02
CA LEU A 12 -3.63 14.27 3.51
C LEU A 12 -4.45 12.98 3.45
N LEU A 13 -3.87 11.87 2.99
CA LEU A 13 -4.53 10.58 2.95
C LEU A 13 -4.87 10.07 4.36
N LEU A 14 -3.95 10.21 5.33
CA LEU A 14 -4.22 9.91 6.74
C LEU A 14 -5.39 10.74 7.29
N TYR A 15 -5.42 12.04 6.96
CA TYR A 15 -6.50 12.94 7.35
C TYR A 15 -7.85 12.50 6.76
N LEU A 16 -7.87 12.17 5.46
CA LEU A 16 -9.07 11.67 4.77
C LEU A 16 -9.56 10.37 5.39
N ILE A 17 -8.67 9.43 5.69
CA ILE A 17 -9.01 8.18 6.38
C ILE A 17 -9.64 8.48 7.75
N ARG A 18 -9.05 9.36 8.54
CA ARG A 18 -9.58 9.62 9.88
C ARG A 18 -10.89 10.39 9.87
N LYS A 19 -11.07 11.31 8.91
CA LYS A 19 -12.26 12.18 8.85
C LYS A 19 -13.43 11.58 8.09
N TYR A 20 -13.19 10.87 6.98
CA TYR A 20 -14.24 10.39 6.07
C TYR A 20 -14.45 8.87 6.12
N SER A 21 -13.64 8.11 6.87
CA SER A 21 -13.89 6.67 7.03
C SER A 21 -15.14 6.44 7.88
N ASN A 22 -16.24 6.06 7.23
CA ASN A 22 -17.45 5.56 7.88
C ASN A 22 -17.17 4.30 8.73
N LYS A 23 -17.99 4.05 9.75
CA LYS A 23 -17.91 2.85 10.61
C LYS A 23 -18.01 1.53 9.84
N GLU A 24 -18.63 1.53 8.66
CA GLU A 24 -18.75 0.36 7.78
C GLU A 24 -17.43 -0.12 7.17
N LEU A 25 -16.40 0.73 7.12
CA LEU A 25 -15.08 0.34 6.64
C LEU A 25 -14.32 -0.56 7.63
N GLY A 26 -14.78 -0.67 8.88
CA GLY A 26 -14.30 -1.65 9.88
C GLY A 26 -12.78 -1.91 9.83
N THR A 27 -12.42 -3.17 9.58
CA THR A 27 -11.03 -3.66 9.53
C THR A 27 -10.19 -3.07 8.37
N TYR A 28 -10.83 -2.63 7.28
CA TYR A 28 -10.13 -2.06 6.11
C TYR A 28 -9.42 -0.74 6.44
N LYS A 29 -9.92 0.00 7.45
CA LYS A 29 -9.30 1.24 7.92
C LYS A 29 -7.86 1.00 8.40
N TYR A 30 -7.61 -0.09 9.12
CA TYR A 30 -6.28 -0.43 9.62
C TYR A 30 -5.32 -0.77 8.48
N LEU A 31 -5.79 -1.45 7.44
CA LEU A 31 -5.00 -1.72 6.23
C LEU A 31 -4.59 -0.43 5.54
N LEU A 32 -5.52 0.53 5.39
CA LEU A 32 -5.20 1.84 4.78
C LEU A 32 -4.24 2.66 5.65
N GLU A 33 -4.35 2.59 6.97
CA GLU A 33 -3.45 3.28 7.90
C GLU A 33 -2.03 2.70 7.84
N ILE A 34 -1.90 1.36 7.80
CA ILE A 34 -0.61 0.68 7.60
C ILE A 34 0.02 1.08 6.27
N PHE A 35 -0.78 1.16 5.20
CA PHE A 35 -0.30 1.61 3.89
C PHE A 35 0.28 3.02 3.95
N VAL A 36 -0.42 3.98 4.55
CA VAL A 36 0.04 5.37 4.66
C VAL A 36 1.29 5.50 5.54
N LEU A 37 1.35 4.75 6.64
CA LEU A 37 2.53 4.71 7.51
C LEU A 37 3.75 4.16 6.75
N TYR A 38 3.56 3.08 6.00
CA TYR A 38 4.64 2.47 5.23
C TYR A 38 5.11 3.35 4.07
N ASP A 39 4.18 4.00 3.37
CA ASP A 39 4.53 4.91 2.28
C ASP A 39 5.31 6.14 2.79
N SER A 40 4.90 6.69 3.94
CA SER A 40 5.64 7.76 4.62
C SER A 40 7.05 7.32 5.03
N TYR A 41 7.20 6.09 5.53
CA TYR A 41 8.51 5.52 5.85
C TYR A 41 9.40 5.39 4.60
N LEU A 42 8.85 4.93 3.47
CA LEU A 42 9.60 4.83 2.21
C LEU A 42 10.05 6.20 1.67
N VAL A 43 9.23 7.24 1.81
CA VAL A 43 9.62 8.61 1.43
C VAL A 43 10.79 9.11 2.28
N LEU A 44 10.79 8.82 3.58
CA LEU A 44 11.92 9.14 4.46
C LEU A 44 13.18 8.36 4.07
N LEU A 45 13.06 7.05 3.84
CA LEU A 45 14.17 6.22 3.38
C LEU A 45 14.74 6.73 2.06
N HIS A 46 13.89 7.06 1.08
CA HIS A 46 14.33 7.59 -0.21
C HIS A 46 15.09 8.91 -0.05
N THR A 47 14.68 9.77 0.89
CA THR A 47 15.36 11.05 1.15
C THR A 47 16.74 10.84 1.80
N ILE A 48 16.86 9.86 2.70
CA ILE A 48 18.11 9.54 3.40
C ILE A 48 19.10 8.83 2.47
N VAL A 49 18.63 7.79 1.78
CA VAL A 49 19.44 6.88 0.94
C VAL A 49 19.75 7.48 -0.42
N ASN A 50 18.91 8.39 -0.91
CA ASN A 50 18.94 8.96 -2.27
C ASN A 50 19.25 7.89 -3.33
N PRO A 51 18.42 6.83 -3.43
CA PRO A 51 18.71 5.70 -4.30
C PRO A 51 18.64 6.14 -5.77
N LYS A 52 19.75 5.99 -6.48
CA LYS A 52 19.81 6.08 -7.94
C LYS A 52 19.54 4.70 -8.51
N THR A 53 18.40 4.56 -9.17
CA THR A 53 18.05 3.33 -9.89
C THR A 53 18.65 3.42 -11.29
N THR A 54 19.59 2.54 -11.61
CA THR A 54 20.09 2.38 -12.98
C THR A 54 19.37 1.18 -13.58
N PRO A 55 18.34 1.38 -14.42
CA PRO A 55 17.66 0.27 -15.07
C PRO A 55 18.63 -0.39 -16.05
N SER A 56 19.04 -1.62 -15.77
CA SER A 56 19.74 -2.49 -16.71
C SER A 56 18.74 -3.49 -17.30
N PRO A 57 18.86 -3.90 -18.58
CA PRO A 57 17.91 -4.80 -19.24
C PRO A 57 17.65 -6.12 -18.51
N SER A 58 18.60 -6.58 -17.69
CA SER A 58 18.55 -7.87 -17.01
C SER A 58 18.42 -7.76 -15.49
N VAL A 59 18.69 -6.60 -14.89
CA VAL A 59 18.74 -6.43 -13.42
C VAL A 59 18.31 -5.02 -13.02
N PHE A 60 17.46 -4.93 -12.00
CA PHE A 60 17.20 -3.68 -11.29
C PHE A 60 18.24 -3.52 -10.17
N ALA A 61 19.19 -2.61 -10.37
CA ALA A 61 20.18 -2.27 -9.35
C ALA A 61 19.80 -0.96 -8.67
N ILE A 62 19.77 -0.98 -7.33
CA ILE A 62 19.63 0.21 -6.50
C ILE A 62 21.03 0.58 -6.03
N VAL A 63 21.53 1.72 -6.49
CA VAL A 63 22.83 2.27 -6.06
C VAL A 63 22.54 3.44 -5.13
N SER A 64 23.12 3.44 -3.94
CA SER A 64 23.09 4.62 -3.06
C SER A 64 24.28 5.50 -3.38
N ASP A 65 24.01 6.79 -3.54
CA ASP A 65 25.03 7.81 -3.83
C ASP A 65 25.82 8.24 -2.58
N ARG A 66 25.39 7.80 -1.39
CA ARG A 66 25.97 8.19 -0.10
C ARG A 66 26.73 7.04 0.55
N ASP A 67 28.02 7.24 0.78
CA ASP A 67 28.84 6.32 1.56
C ASP A 67 28.50 6.43 3.05
N PHE A 68 27.54 5.62 3.49
CA PHE A 68 27.20 5.49 4.91
C PHE A 68 28.15 4.56 5.68
N GLY A 69 29.09 3.89 5.03
CA GLY A 69 30.04 2.95 5.68
C GLY A 69 29.40 1.66 6.22
N PHE A 70 28.07 1.52 6.16
CA PHE A 70 27.29 0.40 6.67
C PHE A 70 26.72 -0.47 5.54
N TYR A 71 27.59 -1.14 4.79
CA TYR A 71 27.22 -1.93 3.61
C TYR A 71 26.16 -3.02 3.88
N SER A 72 26.13 -3.59 5.10
CA SER A 72 25.17 -4.64 5.48
C SER A 72 23.71 -4.17 5.61
N PHE A 73 23.46 -2.87 5.79
CA PHE A 73 22.09 -2.35 5.95
C PHE A 73 21.39 -2.09 4.61
N PHE A 74 22.14 -1.84 3.54
CA PHE A 74 21.59 -1.59 2.21
C PHE A 74 20.69 -2.71 1.65
N PRO A 75 21.08 -4.01 1.71
CA PRO A 75 20.20 -5.07 1.23
C PRO A 75 18.89 -5.15 2.03
N PHE A 76 18.93 -4.92 3.34
CA PHE A 76 17.73 -4.87 4.18
C PHE A 76 16.81 -3.72 3.77
N LEU A 77 17.36 -2.52 3.59
CA LEU A 77 16.62 -1.34 3.13
C LEU A 77 16.06 -1.52 1.71
N SER A 78 16.78 -2.23 0.85
CA SER A 78 16.32 -2.59 -0.50
C SER A 78 15.10 -3.51 -0.44
N SER A 79 15.11 -4.54 0.42
CA SER A 79 13.96 -5.45 0.60
C SER A 79 12.70 -4.73 1.09
N CYS A 80 12.85 -3.65 1.88
CA CYS A 80 11.70 -2.84 2.32
C CYS A 80 10.90 -2.25 1.15
N TYR A 81 11.49 -2.05 -0.04
CA TYR A 81 10.76 -1.56 -1.22
C TYR A 81 9.79 -2.58 -1.82
N ALA A 82 9.87 -3.87 -1.47
CA ALA A 82 8.94 -4.90 -1.96
C ALA A 82 7.62 -4.95 -1.16
N VAL A 83 7.63 -4.52 0.09
CA VAL A 83 6.46 -4.51 0.98
C VAL A 83 5.25 -3.71 0.45
N PRO A 84 5.38 -2.51 -0.15
CA PRO A 84 4.22 -1.81 -0.72
C PRO A 84 3.55 -2.60 -1.84
N PHE A 85 4.32 -3.38 -2.62
CA PHE A 85 3.75 -4.25 -3.63
C PHE A 85 2.85 -5.32 -3.00
N ILE A 86 3.31 -5.95 -1.91
CA ILE A 86 2.51 -6.95 -1.17
C ILE A 86 1.26 -6.29 -0.58
N LEU A 87 1.39 -5.10 0.03
CA LEU A 87 0.26 -4.36 0.59
C LEU A 87 -0.78 -4.01 -0.47
N LEU A 88 -0.35 -3.62 -1.68
CA LEU A 88 -1.25 -3.38 -2.82
C LEU A 88 -2.00 -4.66 -3.22
N ASN A 89 -1.32 -5.81 -3.27
CA ASN A 89 -1.95 -7.10 -3.56
C ASN A 89 -3.00 -7.46 -2.49
N VAL A 90 -2.70 -7.26 -1.20
CA VAL A 90 -3.66 -7.48 -0.11
C VAL A 90 -4.87 -6.57 -0.23
N HIS A 91 -4.67 -5.29 -0.60
CA HIS A 91 -5.78 -4.37 -0.84
C HIS A 91 -6.67 -4.79 -2.01
N LEU A 92 -6.07 -5.27 -3.11
CA LEU A 92 -6.82 -5.79 -4.26
C LEU A 92 -7.61 -7.05 -3.88
N LEU A 93 -6.97 -7.97 -3.16
CA LEU A 93 -7.59 -9.22 -2.72
C LEU A 93 -8.76 -8.96 -1.75
N TYR A 94 -8.59 -8.02 -0.81
CA TYR A 94 -9.67 -7.58 0.07
C TYR A 94 -10.86 -7.04 -0.74
N ARG A 95 -10.61 -6.15 -1.70
CA ARG A 95 -11.66 -5.60 -2.56
C ARG A 95 -12.37 -6.70 -3.37
N TYR A 96 -11.61 -7.63 -3.94
CA TYR A 96 -12.16 -8.77 -4.67
C TYR A 96 -13.13 -9.58 -3.81
N TRP A 97 -12.73 -9.94 -2.59
CA TRP A 97 -13.61 -10.70 -1.68
C TRP A 97 -14.86 -9.94 -1.27
N THR A 98 -14.75 -8.63 -0.98
CA THR A 98 -15.94 -7.83 -0.63
C THR A 98 -16.95 -7.77 -1.77
N ILE A 99 -16.49 -7.66 -3.02
CA ILE A 99 -17.37 -7.66 -4.19
C ILE A 99 -17.96 -9.06 -4.42
N ALA A 100 -17.16 -10.11 -4.31
CA ALA A 100 -17.62 -11.49 -4.49
C ALA A 100 -18.70 -11.87 -3.47
N ALA A 101 -18.53 -11.48 -2.20
CA ALA A 101 -19.51 -11.71 -1.13
C ALA A 101 -20.83 -10.97 -1.40
N LEU A 102 -20.77 -9.71 -1.84
CA LEU A 102 -21.96 -8.93 -2.21
C LEU A 102 -22.72 -9.57 -3.38
N VAL A 103 -22.01 -10.05 -4.40
CA VAL A 103 -22.63 -10.72 -5.55
C VAL A 103 -23.30 -12.04 -5.15
N MET A 104 -22.65 -12.84 -4.28
CA MET A 104 -23.23 -14.07 -3.77
C MET A 104 -24.50 -13.82 -2.95
N LEU A 105 -24.48 -12.80 -2.08
CA LEU A 105 -25.64 -12.42 -1.27
C LEU A 105 -26.83 -11.98 -2.15
N LYS A 106 -26.58 -11.18 -3.20
CA LYS A 106 -27.63 -10.80 -4.15
C LYS A 106 -28.29 -12.01 -4.83
N LYS A 107 -27.50 -13.00 -5.25
CA LYS A 107 -28.02 -14.22 -5.86
C LYS A 107 -28.89 -15.05 -4.90
N LEU A 108 -28.52 -15.12 -3.63
CA LEU A 108 -29.32 -15.81 -2.62
C LEU A 108 -30.67 -15.12 -2.41
N ILE A 109 -30.68 -13.79 -2.31
CA ILE A 109 -31.91 -13.00 -2.17
C ILE A 109 -32.84 -13.17 -3.38
N GLU A 110 -32.31 -13.13 -4.62
CA GLU A 110 -33.11 -13.36 -5.82
C GLU A 110 -33.69 -14.79 -5.88
N ASN A 111 -32.91 -15.80 -5.47
CA ASN A 111 -33.39 -17.18 -5.43
C ASN A 111 -34.49 -17.40 -4.38
N ASP A 112 -34.40 -16.78 -3.20
CA ASP A 112 -35.46 -16.85 -2.18
C ASP A 112 -36.74 -16.14 -2.65
N LEU A 113 -36.61 -15.01 -3.35
CA LEU A 113 -37.74 -14.28 -3.93
C LEU A 113 -38.44 -15.09 -5.03
N MET A 114 -37.68 -15.78 -5.87
CA MET A 114 -38.22 -16.67 -6.92
C MET A 114 -38.84 -17.95 -6.36
N SER A 115 -38.38 -18.44 -5.20
CA SER A 115 -38.98 -19.60 -4.53
C SER A 115 -40.28 -19.25 -3.78
N ALA A 116 -40.50 -17.98 -3.48
CA ALA A 116 -41.67 -17.49 -2.74
C ALA A 116 -42.81 -16.94 -3.63
N ALA A 117 -42.56 -16.80 -4.95
CA ALA A 117 -43.52 -16.36 -5.97
C ALA A 117 -44.15 -17.54 -6.71
#